data_AF-A0AB35B7F0-F1
#
_entry.id   AF-A0AB35B7F0-F1
#
_cell.length_a   1.000
_cell.length_b   1.000
_cell.length_c   1.000
_cell.angle_alpha   90.00
_cell.angle_beta   90.00
_cell.angle_gamma   90.00
#
_symmetry.space_group_name_H-M   'P 1'
#
loop_
_entity.id
_entity.type
_entity.pdbx_description
1 polymer ?
#
loop_
_entity_poly.entity_id
_entity_poly.type
_entity_poly.pdbx_seq_one_letter_code
_entity_poly.pdbx_strand_id
1 'polypeptide(L)'
;MAPHEPIWQELQDLHGASSELYVSGVMDHQYIRHDRSLDEGTWTFQHGPDSRWRIERSGLVQYLRHGAAALARFDDGMRSVAPEQTRLVALLPISPLRFLGGPTSILFDLNTDAEPTILGTTTIAGRRAWQVRLTAGAGADPTELDFDQETGMLLGLRGLGGKLAATMKDLRVGEQILDDAFTWGLPTAPSPLIERRSATEIQQLREIPVAVPRYWPTGIGHMPQAGDPDTGELILSLEVDGAPILARWPLNTHLTLLDQLLVAGHRHHVGWSDATWHWRLYTRTPLEQDEVDRIRDSMRHH
;
A
#
# COMPACT_ATOMS: atom_id res chain seq x y z
N MET A 1 20.83 23.65 -22.73
CA MET A 1 19.49 23.95 -22.17
C MET A 1 19.54 23.62 -20.70
N ALA A 2 19.04 24.50 -19.83
CA ALA A 2 18.84 24.13 -18.43
C ALA A 2 17.86 22.94 -18.38
N PRO A 3 18.05 21.95 -17.50
CA PRO A 3 17.10 20.86 -17.34
C PRO A 3 15.75 21.45 -16.89
N HIS A 4 14.68 21.07 -17.57
CA HIS A 4 13.32 21.41 -17.17
C HIS A 4 13.01 20.75 -15.83
N GLU A 5 12.64 21.55 -14.83
CA GLU A 5 12.09 21.05 -13.56
C GLU A 5 10.59 20.86 -13.75
N PRO A 6 10.06 19.63 -13.62
CA PRO A 6 8.65 19.36 -13.86
C PRO A 6 7.79 19.89 -12.73
N ILE A 7 6.58 20.33 -13.06
CA ILE A 7 5.56 20.62 -12.05
C ILE A 7 4.84 19.33 -11.62
N TRP A 8 4.13 19.36 -10.49
CA TRP A 8 3.47 18.16 -9.95
C TRP A 8 2.50 17.51 -10.94
N GLN A 9 1.69 18.32 -11.61
CA GLN A 9 0.71 17.82 -12.58
C GLN A 9 1.40 17.06 -13.72
N GLU A 10 2.53 17.55 -14.22
CA GLU A 10 3.30 16.87 -15.27
C GLU A 10 3.84 15.52 -14.79
N LEU A 11 4.32 15.44 -13.55
CA LEU A 11 4.77 14.19 -12.95
C LEU A 11 3.60 13.20 -12.80
N GLN A 12 2.43 13.66 -12.38
CA GLN A 12 1.24 12.82 -12.26
C GLN A 12 0.75 12.31 -13.61
N ASP A 13 0.74 13.17 -14.64
CA ASP A 13 0.30 12.82 -15.98
C ASP A 13 1.26 11.81 -16.64
N LEU A 14 2.58 12.06 -16.55
CA LEU A 14 3.62 11.14 -17.03
C LEU A 14 3.55 9.81 -16.27
N HIS A 15 3.42 9.86 -14.95
CA HIS A 15 3.30 8.66 -14.14
C HIS A 15 2.03 7.87 -14.51
N GLY A 16 0.90 8.54 -14.73
CA GLY A 16 -0.33 7.93 -15.20
C GLY A 16 -0.13 7.20 -16.53
N ALA A 17 0.52 7.85 -17.51
CA ALA A 17 0.80 7.27 -18.82
C ALA A 17 1.73 6.03 -18.76
N SER A 18 2.53 5.89 -17.70
CA SER A 18 3.40 4.72 -17.53
C SER A 18 2.64 3.39 -17.41
N SER A 19 1.33 3.39 -17.11
CA SER A 19 0.49 2.18 -17.08
C SER A 19 0.37 1.46 -18.42
N GLU A 20 0.70 2.13 -19.53
CA GLU A 20 0.60 1.57 -20.89
C GLU A 20 1.94 1.06 -21.43
N LEU A 21 2.98 1.03 -20.59
CA LEU A 21 4.31 0.61 -21.02
C LEU A 21 4.50 -0.90 -20.88
N TYR A 22 5.23 -1.49 -21.81
CA TYR A 22 5.89 -2.77 -21.53
C TYR A 22 7.12 -2.51 -20.68
N VAL A 23 7.19 -3.14 -19.50
CA VAL A 23 8.31 -3.00 -18.57
C VAL A 23 8.68 -4.36 -18.02
N SER A 24 9.97 -4.67 -17.97
CA SER A 24 10.47 -5.82 -17.21
C SER A 24 11.69 -5.41 -16.41
N GLY A 25 11.91 -6.06 -15.28
CA GLY A 25 13.08 -5.76 -14.47
C GLY A 25 13.06 -6.41 -13.10
N VAL A 26 13.90 -5.85 -12.25
CA VAL A 26 14.14 -6.29 -10.88
C VAL A 26 13.82 -5.14 -9.94
N MET A 27 13.25 -5.42 -8.78
CA MET A 27 13.05 -4.42 -7.74
C MET A 27 13.57 -4.97 -6.41
N ASP A 28 14.57 -4.30 -5.85
CA ASP A 28 15.01 -4.58 -4.49
C ASP A 28 14.18 -3.77 -3.51
N HIS A 29 13.95 -4.34 -2.32
CA HIS A 29 13.32 -3.64 -1.22
C HIS A 29 13.99 -3.96 0.11
N GLN A 30 13.87 -3.02 1.03
CA GLN A 30 14.26 -3.13 2.42
C GLN A 30 13.15 -2.52 3.28
N TYR A 31 12.73 -3.27 4.30
CA TYR A 31 11.71 -2.87 5.24
C TYR A 31 12.14 -3.19 6.67
N ILE A 32 12.14 -2.18 7.53
CA ILE A 32 12.41 -2.35 8.96
C ILE A 32 11.09 -2.69 9.65
N ARG A 33 11.00 -3.93 10.15
CA ARG A 33 9.87 -4.44 10.92
C ARG A 33 9.78 -3.77 12.30
N HIS A 34 8.66 -3.96 12.99
CA HIS A 34 8.45 -3.36 14.30
C HIS A 34 9.46 -3.85 15.36
N ASP A 35 9.83 -5.13 15.31
CA ASP A 35 10.88 -5.75 16.14
C ASP A 35 12.30 -5.30 15.76
N ARG A 36 12.41 -4.33 14.83
CA ARG A 36 13.65 -3.79 14.24
C ARG A 36 14.44 -4.80 13.42
N SER A 37 13.86 -5.98 13.13
CA SER A 37 14.43 -6.88 12.14
C SER A 37 14.27 -6.29 10.73
N LEU A 38 15.23 -6.62 9.88
CA LEU A 38 15.23 -6.19 8.48
C LEU A 38 14.58 -7.28 7.63
N ASP A 39 13.52 -6.92 6.90
CA ASP A 39 13.00 -7.70 5.77
C ASP A 39 13.55 -7.11 4.49
N GLU A 40 14.36 -7.89 3.78
CA GLU A 40 14.88 -7.50 2.48
C GLU A 40 14.61 -8.58 1.45
N GLY A 41 14.51 -8.16 0.20
CA GLY A 41 14.31 -9.09 -0.88
C GLY A 41 14.23 -8.45 -2.23
N THR A 42 14.08 -9.32 -3.22
CA THR A 42 14.12 -8.95 -4.62
C THR A 42 12.89 -9.50 -5.32
N TRP A 43 12.25 -8.66 -6.11
CA TRP A 43 11.18 -9.01 -7.02
C TRP A 43 11.72 -9.05 -8.45
N THR A 44 11.31 -10.04 -9.23
CA THR A 44 11.37 -9.97 -10.69
C THR A 44 9.97 -9.68 -11.20
N PHE A 45 9.85 -8.83 -12.22
CA PHE A 45 8.55 -8.50 -12.75
C PHE A 45 8.54 -8.25 -14.24
N GLN A 46 7.35 -8.42 -14.81
CA GLN A 46 6.96 -8.06 -16.15
C GLN A 46 5.61 -7.37 -16.08
N HIS A 47 5.48 -6.32 -16.87
CA HIS A 47 4.31 -5.50 -17.01
C HIS A 47 4.05 -5.24 -18.50
N GLY A 48 2.77 -5.18 -18.86
CA GLY A 48 2.35 -4.68 -20.15
C GLY A 48 1.02 -3.92 -20.05
N PRO A 49 0.60 -3.26 -21.15
CA PRO A 49 -0.68 -2.59 -21.28
C PRO A 49 -1.87 -3.41 -20.77
N ASP A 50 -2.97 -2.74 -20.45
CA ASP A 50 -4.20 -3.33 -19.90
C ASP A 50 -4.01 -4.01 -18.53
N SER A 51 -3.10 -3.46 -17.72
CA SER A 51 -2.76 -3.99 -16.39
C SER A 51 -2.32 -5.46 -16.43
N ARG A 52 -1.53 -5.85 -17.44
CA ARG A 52 -0.91 -7.18 -17.50
C ARG A 52 0.28 -7.20 -16.56
N TRP A 53 0.31 -8.17 -15.65
CA TRP A 53 1.35 -8.28 -14.64
C TRP A 53 1.79 -9.71 -14.43
N ARG A 54 3.10 -9.87 -14.24
CA ARG A 54 3.71 -11.06 -13.66
C ARG A 54 4.74 -10.59 -12.65
N ILE A 55 4.59 -11.02 -11.41
CA ILE A 55 5.52 -10.70 -10.33
C ILE A 55 5.97 -12.00 -9.69
N GLU A 56 7.28 -12.14 -9.52
CA GLU A 56 7.88 -13.30 -8.89
C GLU A 56 8.83 -12.87 -7.75
N ARG A 57 8.99 -13.77 -6.80
CA ARG A 57 9.98 -13.69 -5.72
C ARG A 57 10.63 -15.04 -5.57
N SER A 58 11.96 -15.07 -5.53
CA SER A 58 12.74 -16.31 -5.44
C SER A 58 12.39 -17.34 -6.53
N GLY A 59 12.13 -16.89 -7.76
CA GLY A 59 11.79 -17.74 -8.90
C GLY A 59 10.37 -18.32 -8.90
N LEU A 60 9.52 -17.92 -7.93
CA LEU A 60 8.13 -18.34 -7.83
C LEU A 60 7.20 -17.19 -8.17
N VAL A 61 6.24 -17.42 -9.06
CA VAL A 61 5.18 -16.45 -9.38
C VAL A 61 4.36 -16.18 -8.13
N GLN A 62 4.33 -14.92 -7.70
CA GLN A 62 3.57 -14.44 -6.53
C GLN A 62 2.26 -13.80 -6.96
N TYR A 63 2.25 -13.16 -8.13
CA TYR A 63 1.05 -12.52 -8.67
C TYR A 63 1.08 -12.54 -10.19
N LEU A 64 -0.09 -12.76 -10.78
CA LEU A 64 -0.31 -12.76 -12.21
C LEU A 64 -1.62 -12.05 -12.51
N ARG A 65 -1.63 -11.16 -13.50
CA ARG A 65 -2.86 -10.52 -13.99
C ARG A 65 -2.84 -10.46 -15.51
N HIS A 66 -4.00 -10.79 -16.08
CA HIS A 66 -4.26 -10.63 -17.51
C HIS A 66 -5.73 -10.23 -17.69
N GLY A 67 -5.95 -8.97 -18.07
CA GLY A 67 -7.30 -8.39 -18.18
C GLY A 67 -8.05 -8.44 -16.85
N ALA A 68 -9.22 -9.09 -16.87
CA ALA A 68 -10.11 -9.26 -15.71
C ALA A 68 -9.77 -10.48 -14.84
N ALA A 69 -8.76 -11.27 -15.20
CA ALA A 69 -8.31 -12.40 -14.39
C ALA A 69 -7.07 -12.00 -13.59
N ALA A 70 -7.09 -12.24 -12.29
CA ALA A 70 -5.94 -12.09 -11.41
C ALA A 70 -5.76 -13.35 -10.55
N LEU A 71 -4.50 -13.77 -10.40
CA LEU A 71 -4.10 -14.89 -9.55
C LEU A 71 -3.02 -14.42 -8.57
N ALA A 72 -3.08 -14.92 -7.35
CA ALA A 72 -2.07 -14.67 -6.34
C ALA A 72 -1.63 -15.96 -5.66
N ARG A 73 -0.39 -15.99 -5.16
CA ARG A 73 0.14 -17.11 -4.39
C ARG A 73 -0.34 -17.05 -2.94
N PHE A 74 -0.76 -18.21 -2.44
CA PHE A 74 -1.03 -18.52 -1.05
C PHE A 74 -0.25 -19.79 -0.68
N ASP A 75 -0.30 -20.18 0.60
CA ASP A 75 0.44 -21.34 1.13
C ASP A 75 0.13 -22.66 0.40
N ASP A 76 -1.10 -22.81 -0.11
CA ASP A 76 -1.57 -24.01 -0.82
C ASP A 76 -1.50 -23.89 -2.34
N GLY A 77 -1.01 -22.77 -2.89
CA GLY A 77 -0.81 -22.58 -4.33
C GLY A 77 -1.35 -21.27 -4.88
N MET A 78 -1.50 -21.22 -6.22
CA MET A 78 -2.07 -20.05 -6.90
C MET A 78 -3.60 -20.09 -6.82
N ARG A 79 -4.23 -18.99 -6.39
CA ARG A 79 -5.69 -18.84 -6.30
C ARG A 79 -6.17 -17.64 -7.11
N SER A 80 -7.42 -17.71 -7.56
CA SER A 80 -8.10 -16.56 -8.14
C SER A 80 -8.39 -15.50 -7.08
N VAL A 81 -8.09 -14.25 -7.41
CA VAL A 81 -8.33 -13.06 -6.59
C VAL A 81 -9.04 -12.01 -7.42
N ALA A 82 -9.74 -11.09 -6.77
CA ALA A 82 -10.36 -9.97 -7.47
C ALA A 82 -9.24 -9.07 -8.09
N PRO A 83 -9.34 -8.62 -9.35
CA PRO A 83 -8.31 -7.79 -9.98
C PRO A 83 -8.01 -6.47 -9.27
N GLU A 84 -9.01 -5.92 -8.58
CA GLU A 84 -8.92 -4.74 -7.72
C GLU A 84 -8.27 -5.04 -6.37
N GLN A 85 -8.15 -6.32 -5.99
CA GLN A 85 -7.49 -6.74 -4.76
C GLN A 85 -5.96 -6.68 -4.93
N THR A 86 -5.41 -5.51 -4.65
CA THR A 86 -3.97 -5.24 -4.68
C THR A 86 -3.27 -5.60 -3.38
N ARG A 87 -4.05 -5.82 -2.31
CA ARG A 87 -3.58 -6.07 -0.94
C ARG A 87 -3.46 -7.56 -0.70
N LEU A 88 -2.32 -8.12 -1.10
CA LEU A 88 -2.00 -9.54 -0.98
C LEU A 88 -0.75 -9.71 -0.13
N VAL A 89 -0.77 -10.63 0.84
CA VAL A 89 0.39 -10.92 1.70
C VAL A 89 1.61 -11.30 0.86
N ALA A 90 1.39 -12.05 -0.23
CA ALA A 90 2.41 -12.42 -1.20
C ALA A 90 3.07 -11.24 -1.94
N LEU A 91 2.58 -10.00 -1.76
CA LEU A 91 3.10 -8.77 -2.36
C LEU A 91 3.62 -7.76 -1.33
N LEU A 92 3.67 -8.14 -0.05
CA LEU A 92 4.24 -7.33 1.02
C LEU A 92 5.78 -7.44 1.05
N PRO A 93 6.47 -6.43 1.62
CA PRO A 93 5.94 -5.17 2.16
C PRO A 93 5.68 -4.11 1.07
N ILE A 94 6.35 -4.21 -0.08
CA ILE A 94 6.17 -3.37 -1.25
C ILE A 94 6.41 -4.22 -2.50
N SER A 95 5.63 -3.99 -3.55
CA SER A 95 5.76 -4.72 -4.82
C SER A 95 5.82 -3.80 -6.04
N PRO A 96 6.27 -4.29 -7.20
CA PRO A 96 6.38 -3.50 -8.42
C PRO A 96 5.06 -2.89 -8.92
N LEU A 97 3.89 -3.42 -8.51
CA LEU A 97 2.57 -2.85 -8.80
C LEU A 97 2.43 -1.38 -8.39
N ARG A 98 3.25 -0.93 -7.43
CA ARG A 98 3.21 0.39 -6.82
C ARG A 98 4.00 1.44 -7.59
N PHE A 99 4.81 1.03 -8.55
CA PHE A 99 5.81 1.87 -9.23
C PHE A 99 5.40 2.34 -10.62
N LEU A 100 4.32 1.77 -11.17
CA LEU A 100 3.72 2.18 -12.44
C LEU A 100 2.39 2.89 -12.17
N GLY A 101 1.95 3.67 -13.15
CA GLY A 101 0.68 4.39 -13.11
C GLY A 101 -0.54 3.49 -12.97
N GLY A 102 -1.68 4.12 -12.69
CA GLY A 102 -2.96 3.44 -12.56
C GLY A 102 -3.42 3.24 -11.11
N PRO A 103 -4.53 2.49 -10.91
CA PRO A 103 -5.22 2.41 -9.61
C PRO A 103 -4.42 1.75 -8.48
N THR A 104 -3.32 1.08 -8.82
CA THR A 104 -2.48 0.35 -7.86
C THR A 104 -1.24 1.13 -7.46
N SER A 105 -0.98 2.28 -8.10
CA SER A 105 0.19 3.13 -7.90
C SER A 105 0.31 3.63 -6.45
N ILE A 106 1.54 3.82 -5.97
CA ILE A 106 1.79 4.52 -4.71
C ILE A 106 1.26 5.96 -4.75
N LEU A 107 1.26 6.64 -5.90
CA LEU A 107 0.77 8.02 -5.99
C LEU A 107 -0.74 8.11 -5.84
N PHE A 108 -1.46 7.08 -6.30
CA PHE A 108 -2.90 6.99 -6.08
C PHE A 108 -3.24 6.94 -4.59
N ASP A 109 -2.42 6.24 -3.80
CA ASP A 109 -2.63 6.11 -2.36
C ASP A 109 -2.06 7.30 -1.57
N LEU A 110 -0.95 7.88 -2.03
CA LEU A 110 -0.33 9.03 -1.38
C LEU A 110 -1.19 10.29 -1.50
N ASN A 111 -2.08 10.37 -2.51
CA ASN A 111 -3.09 11.42 -2.76
C ASN A 111 -3.10 12.57 -1.74
N THR A 112 -2.05 13.38 -1.80
CA THR A 112 -1.72 14.40 -0.82
C THR A 112 -1.90 15.76 -1.47
N ASP A 113 -2.49 16.71 -0.75
CA ASP A 113 -2.51 18.13 -1.13
C ASP A 113 -1.12 18.79 -0.95
N ALA A 114 -0.07 17.99 -0.79
CA ALA A 114 1.27 18.47 -0.53
C ALA A 114 1.95 18.84 -1.85
N GLU A 115 2.53 20.04 -1.89
CA GLU A 115 3.36 20.44 -3.01
C GLU A 115 4.66 19.62 -3.02
N PRO A 116 5.02 18.98 -4.15
CA PRO A 116 6.28 18.27 -4.25
C PRO A 116 7.46 19.24 -4.19
N THR A 117 8.51 18.85 -3.49
CA THR A 117 9.81 19.53 -3.58
C THR A 117 10.72 18.74 -4.49
N ILE A 118 11.14 19.32 -5.61
CA ILE A 118 12.18 18.75 -6.46
C ILE A 118 13.53 18.95 -5.78
N LEU A 119 14.20 17.85 -5.44
CA LEU A 119 15.51 17.88 -4.77
C LEU A 119 16.67 17.94 -5.77
N GLY A 120 16.43 17.47 -7.00
CA GLY A 120 17.44 17.41 -8.06
C GLY A 120 17.21 16.23 -8.99
N THR A 121 18.29 15.74 -9.60
CA THR A 121 18.26 14.60 -10.51
C THR A 121 19.26 13.53 -10.10
N THR A 122 18.91 12.26 -10.29
CA THR A 122 19.77 11.11 -10.04
C THR A 122 19.76 10.15 -11.23
N THR A 123 20.50 9.05 -11.16
CA THR A 123 20.45 7.95 -12.13
C THR A 123 20.20 6.63 -11.41
N ILE A 124 19.16 5.92 -11.79
CA ILE A 124 18.75 4.62 -11.22
C ILE A 124 18.49 3.64 -12.37
N ALA A 125 19.02 2.42 -12.26
CA ALA A 125 18.95 1.42 -13.33
C ALA A 125 19.39 1.95 -14.71
N GLY A 126 20.39 2.85 -14.74
CA GLY A 126 20.88 3.49 -15.97
C GLY A 126 19.98 4.58 -16.56
N ARG A 127 18.88 4.93 -15.88
CA ARG A 127 17.91 5.94 -16.33
C ARG A 127 17.95 7.19 -15.46
N ARG A 128 17.81 8.36 -16.08
CA ARG A 128 17.78 9.63 -15.34
C ARG A 128 16.45 9.76 -14.62
N ALA A 129 16.49 10.22 -13.37
CA ALA A 129 15.30 10.39 -12.55
C ALA A 129 15.27 11.78 -11.91
N TRP A 130 14.08 12.37 -11.77
CA TRP A 130 13.85 13.49 -10.85
C TRP A 130 13.67 12.95 -9.43
N GLN A 131 14.38 13.53 -8.48
CA GLN A 131 14.23 13.22 -7.06
C GLN A 131 13.19 14.17 -6.47
N VAL A 132 12.11 13.61 -5.94
CA VAL A 132 10.94 14.35 -5.48
C VAL A 132 10.66 13.99 -4.03
N ARG A 133 10.48 15.00 -3.19
CA ARG A 133 10.05 14.83 -1.80
C ARG A 133 8.61 15.26 -1.64
N LEU A 134 7.81 14.40 -1.02
CA LEU A 134 6.43 14.64 -0.61
C LEU A 134 6.36 14.66 0.92
N THR A 135 5.71 15.66 1.50
CA THR A 135 5.53 15.77 2.96
C THR A 135 4.04 15.87 3.27
N ALA A 136 3.46 14.80 3.82
CA ALA A 136 2.01 14.71 4.08
C ALA A 136 1.59 15.46 5.37
N GLY A 137 1.82 16.77 5.41
CA GLY A 137 1.46 17.63 6.54
C GLY A 137 2.49 17.65 7.68
N ALA A 138 2.22 18.43 8.72
CA ALA A 138 3.16 18.68 9.82
C ALA A 138 3.39 17.41 10.68
N GLY A 139 4.66 16.99 10.81
CA GLY A 139 5.08 15.86 11.65
C GLY A 139 5.07 14.50 10.97
N ALA A 140 4.70 14.41 9.69
CA ALA A 140 4.84 13.19 8.90
C ALA A 140 6.27 13.03 8.38
N ASP A 141 6.77 11.79 8.35
CA ASP A 141 8.04 11.49 7.70
C ASP A 141 7.92 11.77 6.19
N PRO A 142 8.88 12.50 5.60
CA PRO A 142 8.85 12.79 4.18
C PRO A 142 9.04 11.51 3.36
N THR A 143 8.25 11.37 2.31
CA THR A 143 8.44 10.31 1.31
C THR A 143 9.28 10.87 0.16
N GLU A 144 10.34 10.16 -0.21
CA GLU A 144 11.14 10.49 -1.38
C GLU A 144 10.84 9.50 -2.51
N LEU A 145 10.60 10.02 -3.69
CA LEU A 145 10.26 9.30 -4.90
C LEU A 145 11.22 9.70 -6.01
N ASP A 146 11.71 8.73 -6.76
CA ASP A 146 12.54 8.97 -7.94
C ASP A 146 11.72 8.68 -9.20
N PHE A 147 11.37 9.70 -9.99
CA PHE A 147 10.57 9.58 -11.21
C PHE A 147 11.47 9.50 -12.45
N ASP A 148 11.32 8.46 -13.27
CA ASP A 148 11.99 8.36 -14.56
C ASP A 148 11.67 9.56 -15.45
N GLN A 149 12.70 10.24 -15.96
CA GLN A 149 12.52 11.48 -16.73
C GLN A 149 11.83 11.28 -18.08
N GLU A 150 11.91 10.09 -18.64
CA GLU A 150 11.38 9.78 -19.96
C GLU A 150 9.95 9.24 -19.89
N THR A 151 9.65 8.42 -18.87
CA THR A 151 8.41 7.64 -18.83
C THR A 151 7.50 7.97 -17.65
N GLY A 152 7.99 8.69 -16.63
CA GLY A 152 7.23 9.00 -15.42
C GLY A 152 7.03 7.82 -14.45
N MET A 153 7.48 6.61 -14.78
CA MET A 153 7.45 5.50 -13.80
C MET A 153 8.35 5.82 -12.61
N LEU A 154 8.03 5.24 -11.46
CA LEU A 154 8.93 5.32 -10.32
C LEU A 154 10.12 4.37 -10.52
N LEU A 155 11.30 4.84 -10.13
CA LEU A 155 12.54 4.10 -10.11
C LEU A 155 13.02 3.82 -8.69
N GLY A 156 12.58 4.63 -7.73
CA GLY A 156 12.97 4.53 -6.33
C GLY A 156 11.92 5.13 -5.42
N LEU A 157 11.86 4.59 -4.20
CA LEU A 157 11.02 5.06 -3.11
C LEU A 157 11.78 4.92 -1.81
N ARG A 158 11.75 5.95 -0.95
CA ARG A 158 12.37 5.97 0.38
C ARG A 158 11.49 6.76 1.36
N GLY A 159 11.66 6.49 2.65
CA GLY A 159 11.17 7.39 3.72
C GLY A 159 9.72 7.17 4.15
N LEU A 160 8.98 6.21 3.56
CA LEU A 160 7.65 5.83 4.06
C LEU A 160 7.76 5.31 5.51
N GLY A 161 7.42 6.17 6.47
CA GLY A 161 7.55 5.95 7.91
C GLY A 161 8.97 5.68 8.38
N GLY A 162 9.99 6.13 7.64
CA GLY A 162 11.41 5.89 7.91
C GLY A 162 11.87 4.43 7.82
N LYS A 163 11.00 3.52 7.37
CA LYS A 163 11.21 2.07 7.47
C LYS A 163 11.32 1.37 6.12
N LEU A 164 10.82 1.96 5.03
CA LEU A 164 10.78 1.33 3.72
C LEU A 164 11.68 2.05 2.71
N ALA A 165 12.43 1.25 1.96
CA ALA A 165 13.09 1.64 0.73
C ALA A 165 12.85 0.59 -0.36
N ALA A 166 12.68 1.02 -1.60
CA ALA A 166 12.66 0.14 -2.76
C ALA A 166 13.28 0.84 -3.97
N THR A 167 13.95 0.08 -4.83
CA THR A 167 14.68 0.61 -5.98
C THR A 167 14.71 -0.38 -7.13
N MET A 168 14.46 0.13 -8.35
CA MET A 168 14.51 -0.63 -9.58
C MET A 168 15.94 -0.97 -10.00
N LYS A 169 16.12 -2.15 -10.59
CA LYS A 169 17.34 -2.71 -11.16
C LYS A 169 17.04 -3.44 -12.46
N ASP A 170 18.06 -3.58 -13.32
CA ASP A 170 18.00 -4.35 -14.57
C ASP A 170 16.74 -4.12 -15.42
N LEU A 171 16.37 -2.84 -15.55
CA LEU A 171 15.10 -2.41 -16.11
C LEU A 171 15.14 -2.31 -17.64
N ARG A 172 14.12 -2.85 -18.31
CA ARG A 172 13.89 -2.74 -19.75
C ARG A 172 12.50 -2.18 -20.00
N VAL A 173 12.40 -1.18 -20.86
CA VAL A 173 11.16 -0.46 -21.16
C VAL A 173 10.92 -0.46 -22.67
N GLY A 174 9.68 -0.69 -23.08
CA GLY A 174 9.26 -0.68 -24.48
C GLY A 174 9.54 -1.99 -25.24
N GLU A 175 10.23 -2.96 -24.63
CA GLU A 175 10.38 -4.30 -25.21
C GLU A 175 9.06 -5.06 -25.09
N GLN A 176 8.49 -5.46 -26.23
CA GLN A 176 7.25 -6.23 -26.24
C GLN A 176 7.42 -7.56 -25.49
N ILE A 177 6.50 -7.84 -24.57
CA ILE A 177 6.45 -9.08 -23.80
C ILE A 177 5.35 -9.96 -24.40
N LEU A 178 5.68 -11.23 -24.66
CA LEU A 178 4.72 -12.20 -25.21
C LEU A 178 3.57 -12.45 -24.22
N ASP A 179 2.36 -12.62 -24.75
CA ASP A 179 1.15 -12.80 -23.93
C ASP A 179 1.24 -14.02 -23.01
N ASP A 180 1.91 -15.08 -23.46
CA ASP A 180 2.13 -16.31 -22.67
C ASP A 180 2.80 -16.04 -21.33
N ALA A 181 3.62 -14.99 -21.21
CA ALA A 181 4.27 -14.61 -19.96
C ALA A 181 3.25 -14.26 -18.86
N PHE A 182 2.08 -13.76 -19.24
CA PHE A 182 1.00 -13.34 -18.35
C PHE A 182 -0.06 -14.42 -18.13
N THR A 183 0.21 -15.66 -18.57
CA THR A 183 -0.71 -16.80 -18.42
C THR A 183 -0.25 -17.78 -17.36
N TRP A 184 -1.21 -18.45 -16.70
CA TRP A 184 -0.96 -19.51 -15.73
C TRP A 184 -1.32 -20.86 -16.34
N GLY A 185 -0.32 -21.70 -16.57
CA GLY A 185 -0.49 -23.00 -17.20
C GLY A 185 -0.65 -24.18 -16.24
N LEU A 186 -0.63 -23.95 -14.93
CA LEU A 186 -0.72 -25.02 -13.92
C LEU A 186 -2.10 -25.03 -13.24
N PRO A 187 -2.47 -26.11 -12.54
CA PRO A 187 -3.67 -26.12 -11.72
C PRO A 187 -3.67 -24.96 -10.71
N THR A 188 -4.84 -24.38 -10.49
CA THR A 188 -5.07 -23.43 -9.39
C THR A 188 -5.62 -24.17 -8.18
N ALA A 189 -5.25 -23.70 -7.00
CA ALA A 189 -5.93 -24.10 -5.78
C ALA A 189 -7.38 -23.58 -5.83
N PRO A 190 -8.34 -24.33 -5.24
CA PRO A 190 -9.72 -23.88 -5.19
C PRO A 190 -9.75 -22.49 -4.53
N SER A 191 -10.40 -21.53 -5.20
CA SER A 191 -10.70 -20.25 -4.57
C SER A 191 -11.85 -20.52 -3.60
N PRO A 192 -11.62 -20.42 -2.28
CA PRO A 192 -12.73 -20.53 -1.37
C PRO A 192 -13.67 -19.36 -1.63
N LEU A 193 -14.96 -19.65 -1.84
CA LEU A 193 -16.03 -18.67 -1.71
C LEU A 193 -15.88 -17.99 -0.34
N ILE A 194 -15.18 -16.84 -0.31
CA ILE A 194 -14.95 -16.03 0.90
C ILE A 194 -14.42 -16.88 2.08
N GLU A 195 -13.25 -17.53 1.96
CA GLU A 195 -12.53 -17.89 3.19
C GLU A 195 -11.76 -16.68 3.70
N ARG A 196 -12.40 -16.05 4.68
CA ARG A 196 -11.78 -15.56 5.92
C ARG A 196 -10.32 -16.01 6.05
N ARG A 197 -9.43 -15.05 6.34
CA ARG A 197 -8.08 -15.29 6.89
C ARG A 197 -8.12 -16.46 7.87
N SER A 198 -7.01 -17.18 8.03
CA SER A 198 -6.98 -18.40 8.84
C SER A 198 -7.76 -18.18 10.14
N ALA A 199 -8.69 -19.10 10.45
CA ALA A 199 -9.57 -18.94 11.60
C ALA A 199 -8.76 -18.66 12.88
N THR A 200 -7.53 -19.19 12.94
CA THR A 200 -6.53 -18.95 13.98
C THR A 200 -6.05 -17.49 14.04
N GLU A 201 -5.67 -16.85 12.92
CA GLU A 201 -5.25 -15.43 12.91
C GLU A 201 -6.39 -14.48 13.23
N ILE A 202 -7.60 -14.71 12.70
CA ILE A 202 -8.78 -13.90 13.06
C ILE A 202 -9.13 -14.10 14.53
N GLN A 203 -9.04 -15.33 15.03
CA GLN A 203 -9.32 -15.63 16.42
C GLN A 203 -8.31 -14.93 17.34
N GLN A 204 -7.01 -14.97 17.03
CA GLN A 204 -5.98 -14.25 17.78
C GLN A 204 -6.21 -12.74 17.77
N LEU A 205 -6.59 -12.14 16.64
CA LEU A 205 -6.92 -10.71 16.56
C LEU A 205 -8.21 -10.35 17.31
N ARG A 206 -9.20 -11.26 17.36
CA ARG A 206 -10.43 -11.08 18.15
C ARG A 206 -10.21 -11.19 19.65
N GLU A 207 -9.16 -11.90 20.07
CA GLU A 207 -8.78 -12.07 21.47
C GLU A 207 -8.06 -10.85 22.04
N ILE A 208 -7.52 -9.97 21.19
CA ILE A 208 -6.96 -8.69 21.63
C ILE A 208 -8.11 -7.86 22.24
N PRO A 209 -8.03 -7.40 23.51
CA PRO A 209 -9.07 -6.56 24.11
C PRO A 209 -9.25 -5.27 23.32
N VAL A 210 -10.40 -5.12 22.65
CA VAL A 210 -10.67 -3.98 21.77
C VAL A 210 -11.59 -2.97 22.44
N ALA A 211 -11.11 -1.73 22.61
CA ALA A 211 -12.02 -0.61 22.80
C ALA A 211 -12.54 -0.18 21.42
N VAL A 212 -13.79 -0.54 21.11
CA VAL A 212 -14.48 -0.11 19.88
C VAL A 212 -15.48 1.01 20.18
N PRO A 213 -15.80 1.86 19.18
CA PRO A 213 -16.90 2.80 19.30
C PRO A 213 -18.19 2.09 19.70
N ARG A 214 -18.82 2.57 20.77
CA ARG A 214 -20.18 2.17 21.18
C ARG A 214 -21.25 3.04 20.52
N TYR A 215 -20.84 3.98 19.68
CA TYR A 215 -21.71 4.81 18.88
C TYR A 215 -21.14 4.93 17.46
N TRP A 216 -22.03 4.72 16.49
CA TRP A 216 -21.84 5.13 15.10
C TRP A 216 -23.23 5.42 14.51
N PRO A 217 -23.41 6.43 13.63
CA PRO A 217 -24.74 6.82 13.14
C PRO A 217 -25.56 5.69 12.52
N THR A 218 -24.92 4.70 11.89
CA THR A 218 -25.56 3.65 11.09
C THR A 218 -25.55 2.25 11.72
N GLY A 219 -25.14 2.11 12.99
CA GLY A 219 -25.04 0.82 13.69
C GLY A 219 -23.59 0.43 13.99
N ILE A 220 -23.34 -0.68 14.71
CA ILE A 220 -21.98 -1.03 15.16
C ILE A 220 -21.68 -2.46 14.77
N GLY A 221 -20.91 -2.62 13.69
CA GLY A 221 -20.17 -3.83 13.38
C GLY A 221 -18.68 -3.48 13.25
N HIS A 222 -17.80 -4.43 13.54
CA HIS A 222 -16.38 -4.23 13.34
C HIS A 222 -15.70 -5.56 13.01
N MET A 223 -14.66 -5.47 12.19
CA MET A 223 -13.85 -6.59 11.77
C MET A 223 -12.37 -6.20 11.83
N PRO A 224 -11.53 -6.89 12.62
CA PRO A 224 -10.08 -6.71 12.58
C PRO A 224 -9.51 -6.95 11.17
N GLN A 225 -8.70 -6.01 10.70
CA GLN A 225 -8.04 -5.99 9.39
C GLN A 225 -6.53 -6.08 9.49
N ALA A 226 -5.91 -5.74 10.60
CA ALA A 226 -4.49 -5.99 10.85
C ALA A 226 -4.24 -5.75 12.33
N GLY A 227 -3.08 -6.17 12.81
CA GLY A 227 -2.67 -5.90 14.16
C GLY A 227 -1.50 -6.77 14.55
N ASP A 228 -0.96 -6.45 15.71
CA ASP A 228 0.11 -7.18 16.36
C ASP A 228 -0.34 -7.50 17.79
N PRO A 229 -0.60 -8.78 18.12
CA PRO A 229 -1.07 -9.18 19.44
C PRO A 229 -0.04 -8.94 20.54
N ASP A 230 1.26 -8.87 20.21
CA ASP A 230 2.32 -8.67 21.22
C ASP A 230 2.40 -7.21 21.67
N THR A 231 2.03 -6.27 20.80
CA THR A 231 2.07 -4.83 21.08
C THR A 231 0.69 -4.21 21.32
N GLY A 232 -0.37 -4.91 20.92
CA GLY A 232 -1.75 -4.43 20.97
C GLY A 232 -2.13 -3.45 19.85
N GLU A 233 -1.24 -3.26 18.86
CA GLU A 233 -1.56 -2.56 17.61
C GLU A 233 -2.72 -3.26 16.93
N LEU A 234 -3.69 -2.48 16.46
CA LEU A 234 -4.90 -3.04 15.88
C LEU A 234 -5.52 -2.08 14.88
N ILE A 235 -5.95 -2.63 13.75
CA ILE A 235 -6.74 -1.94 12.76
C ILE A 235 -8.04 -2.68 12.57
N LEU A 236 -9.11 -1.93 12.58
CA LEU A 236 -10.48 -2.40 12.48
C LEU A 236 -11.14 -1.72 11.30
N SER A 237 -11.80 -2.50 10.45
CA SER A 237 -12.87 -1.96 9.62
C SER A 237 -14.12 -1.88 10.47
N LEU A 238 -14.75 -0.71 10.53
CA LEU A 238 -16.09 -0.57 11.06
C LEU A 238 -17.06 -0.98 9.93
N GLU A 239 -17.91 -1.98 10.20
CA GLU A 239 -18.87 -2.54 9.24
C GLU A 239 -20.14 -1.69 9.23
N VAL A 240 -19.94 -0.43 8.85
CA VAL A 240 -20.93 0.65 8.88
C VAL A 240 -20.80 1.45 7.59
N ASP A 241 -21.76 2.33 7.32
CA ASP A 241 -21.72 3.12 6.08
C ASP A 241 -20.42 3.93 5.96
N GLY A 242 -19.87 3.97 4.74
CA GLY A 242 -18.54 4.53 4.46
C GLY A 242 -17.34 3.64 4.82
N ALA A 243 -17.58 2.46 5.42
CA ALA A 243 -16.57 1.48 5.85
C ALA A 243 -15.33 2.11 6.54
N PRO A 244 -15.52 2.93 7.59
CA PRO A 244 -14.43 3.64 8.25
C PRO A 244 -13.41 2.69 8.86
N ILE A 245 -12.16 3.15 8.95
CA ILE A 245 -11.08 2.37 9.53
C ILE A 245 -10.67 3.00 10.86
N LEU A 246 -10.69 2.22 11.94
CA LEU A 246 -10.17 2.62 13.24
C LEU A 246 -8.86 1.91 13.50
N ALA A 247 -7.79 2.67 13.68
CA ALA A 247 -6.47 2.18 14.04
C ALA A 247 -6.10 2.61 15.46
N ARG A 248 -5.35 1.76 16.16
CA ARG A 248 -4.69 2.09 17.43
C ARG A 248 -3.28 1.53 17.50
N TRP A 249 -2.38 2.24 18.17
CA TRP A 249 -1.00 1.81 18.43
C TRP A 249 -0.44 2.48 19.70
N PRO A 250 0.59 1.91 20.35
CA PRO A 250 1.16 2.47 21.57
C PRO A 250 1.66 3.93 21.45
N LEU A 251 1.60 4.71 22.54
CA LEU A 251 1.96 6.15 22.54
C LEU A 251 3.38 6.48 22.03
N ASN A 252 4.32 5.54 22.12
CA ASN A 252 5.73 5.73 21.76
C ASN A 252 6.12 4.98 20.48
N THR A 253 5.15 4.56 19.68
CA THR A 253 5.38 3.88 18.41
C THR A 253 4.70 4.61 17.25
N HIS A 254 4.95 4.13 16.04
CA HIS A 254 4.30 4.61 14.83
C HIS A 254 3.58 3.46 14.15
N LEU A 255 2.38 3.76 13.66
CA LEU A 255 1.57 2.92 12.79
C LEU A 255 2.43 2.33 11.64
N THR A 256 2.24 1.06 11.29
CA THR A 256 3.13 0.34 10.37
C THR A 256 2.78 0.60 8.89
N LEU A 257 3.66 0.18 7.96
CA LEU A 257 3.47 0.40 6.50
C LEU A 257 2.22 -0.34 5.96
N LEU A 258 1.89 -1.50 6.53
CA LEU A 258 0.66 -2.24 6.24
C LEU A 258 -0.58 -1.34 6.36
N ASP A 259 -0.48 -0.28 7.17
CA ASP A 259 -1.61 0.48 7.67
C ASP A 259 -1.90 1.71 6.79
N GLN A 260 -0.86 2.38 6.26
CA GLN A 260 -1.03 3.44 5.26
C GLN A 260 -1.68 2.91 3.98
N LEU A 261 -1.40 1.65 3.63
CA LEU A 261 -2.06 0.96 2.52
C LEU A 261 -3.49 0.54 2.86
N LEU A 262 -3.79 0.19 4.13
CA LEU A 262 -5.13 -0.24 4.56
C LEU A 262 -6.15 0.91 4.57
N VAL A 263 -5.70 2.12 4.89
CA VAL A 263 -6.54 3.33 4.93
C VAL A 263 -6.62 4.08 3.60
N ALA A 264 -5.98 3.55 2.54
CA ALA A 264 -6.05 4.15 1.21
C ALA A 264 -7.50 4.18 0.71
N GLY A 265 -7.92 5.37 0.26
CA GLY A 265 -9.33 5.69 -0.08
C GLY A 265 -10.09 6.43 1.03
N HIS A 266 -9.56 6.51 2.25
CA HIS A 266 -10.13 7.27 3.37
C HIS A 266 -9.37 8.57 3.56
N ARG A 267 -9.84 9.63 2.88
CA ARG A 267 -9.15 10.92 2.74
C ARG A 267 -9.15 11.76 4.02
N HIS A 268 -10.10 11.50 4.91
CA HIS A 268 -10.24 12.26 6.14
C HIS A 268 -9.81 11.38 7.30
N HIS A 269 -9.13 11.99 8.27
CA HIS A 269 -8.78 11.28 9.49
C HIS A 269 -8.77 12.21 10.69
N VAL A 270 -9.09 11.65 11.84
CA VAL A 270 -9.02 12.34 13.13
C VAL A 270 -8.24 11.47 14.10
N GLY A 271 -7.28 12.07 14.78
CA GLY A 271 -6.43 11.39 15.75
C GLY A 271 -6.75 11.86 17.17
N TRP A 272 -6.65 10.94 18.13
CA TRP A 272 -6.65 11.29 19.54
C TRP A 272 -5.79 10.29 20.31
N SER A 273 -5.48 10.60 21.56
CA SER A 273 -4.69 9.74 22.41
C SER A 273 -5.39 9.55 23.76
N ASP A 274 -5.17 8.41 24.40
CA ASP A 274 -5.49 8.18 25.80
C ASP A 274 -4.21 7.91 26.60
N ALA A 275 -4.32 7.32 27.81
CA ALA A 275 -3.17 7.04 28.66
C ALA A 275 -2.22 5.95 28.11
N THR A 276 -2.67 5.16 27.14
CA THR A 276 -1.96 3.96 26.65
C THR A 276 -1.78 3.97 25.13
N TRP A 277 -2.74 4.53 24.39
CA TRP A 277 -2.83 4.38 22.95
C TRP A 277 -2.93 5.71 22.21
N HIS A 278 -2.33 5.76 21.04
CA HIS A 278 -2.76 6.62 19.95
C HIS A 278 -3.90 5.93 19.20
N TRP A 279 -4.89 6.71 18.82
CA TRP A 279 -6.02 6.30 18.01
C TRP A 279 -6.08 7.17 16.77
N ARG A 280 -6.51 6.56 15.67
CA ARG A 280 -6.85 7.30 14.46
C ARG A 280 -8.04 6.67 13.76
N LEU A 281 -9.05 7.48 13.52
CA LEU A 281 -10.22 7.12 12.75
C LEU A 281 -10.08 7.71 11.35
N TYR A 282 -10.18 6.87 10.33
CA TYR A 282 -10.12 7.23 8.93
C TYR A 282 -11.49 7.06 8.29
N THR A 283 -11.93 8.08 7.54
CA THR A 283 -13.25 8.14 6.92
C THR A 283 -13.15 8.58 5.46
N ARG A 284 -14.10 8.14 4.64
CA ARG A 284 -14.21 8.56 3.23
C ARG A 284 -14.82 9.95 3.09
N THR A 285 -15.76 10.28 3.99
CA THR A 285 -16.41 11.58 4.11
C THR A 285 -15.94 12.25 5.40
N PRO A 286 -15.83 13.59 5.44
CA PRO A 286 -15.46 14.29 6.65
C PRO A 286 -16.55 14.08 7.72
N LEU A 287 -16.12 13.97 8.98
CA LEU A 287 -17.01 13.98 10.15
C LEU A 287 -16.96 15.35 10.81
N GLU A 288 -18.11 15.82 11.28
CA GLU A 288 -18.18 17.02 12.11
C GLU A 288 -17.56 16.79 13.48
N GLN A 289 -17.02 17.84 14.10
CA GLN A 289 -16.29 17.72 15.36
C GLN A 289 -17.15 17.12 16.50
N ASP A 290 -18.43 17.50 16.58
CA ASP A 290 -19.38 16.96 17.57
C ASP A 290 -19.58 15.45 17.42
N GLU A 291 -19.52 14.96 16.18
CA GLU A 291 -19.66 13.54 15.87
C GLU A 291 -18.39 12.77 16.25
N VAL A 292 -17.22 13.34 15.95
CA VAL A 292 -15.92 12.81 16.38
C VAL A 292 -15.84 12.71 17.90
N ASP A 293 -16.28 13.75 18.62
CA ASP A 293 -16.28 13.78 20.08
C ASP A 293 -17.20 12.71 20.66
N ARG A 294 -18.40 12.54 20.07
CA ARG A 294 -19.36 11.50 20.47
C ARG A 294 -18.83 10.09 20.22
N ILE A 295 -18.16 9.85 19.09
CA ILE A 295 -17.49 8.57 18.78
C ILE A 295 -16.38 8.31 19.80
N ARG A 296 -15.49 9.28 20.03
CA ARG A 296 -14.38 9.17 20.99
C ARG A 296 -14.87 8.90 22.40
N ASP A 297 -15.86 9.65 22.89
CA ASP A 297 -16.37 9.50 24.24
C ASP A 297 -17.12 8.17 24.42
N SER A 298 -17.70 7.63 23.34
CA SER A 298 -18.29 6.28 23.37
C SER A 298 -17.25 5.18 23.63
N MET A 299 -15.97 5.41 23.30
CA MET A 299 -14.90 4.43 23.47
C MET A 299 -14.28 4.44 24.86
N ARG A 300 -14.34 5.58 25.56
CA ARG A 300 -13.86 5.70 26.94
C ARG A 300 -14.73 4.80 27.84
N HIS A 301 -14.12 3.80 28.47
CA HIS A 301 -14.78 2.96 29.48
C HIS A 301 -14.21 3.31 30.85
N HIS A 302 -15.06 3.17 31.88
CA HIS A 302 -14.63 2.94 33.25
C HIS A 302 -13.75 1.69 33.34
#